data_AF-A0ABD5XG83-F1
#
_entry.id   AF-A0ABD5XG83-F1
#
_cell.length_a   1.000
_cell.length_b   1.000
_cell.length_c   1.000
_cell.angle_alpha   90.00
_cell.angle_beta   90.00
_cell.angle_gamma   90.00
#
_symmetry.space_group_name_H-M   'P 1'
#
loop_
_entity.id
_entity.type
_entity.pdbx_description
1 polymer ?
#
loop_
_entity_poly.entity_id
_entity_poly.type
_entity_poly.pdbx_seq_one_letter_code
_entity_poly.pdbx_strand_id
1 'polypeptide(L)'
;MPALDSAVRQVGDLVVVALLLFGLTSVVAPLDVFLSSVGVEAPWFAGLVAAALVALALLLARPLRLRLVARVWGTGLVVTALWIPLLVLLELHGNPAGILVSWAVCLGVGVALTYPPLWRAAEARLRTE
;
A
#
# COMPACT_ATOMS: atom_id res chain seq x y z
N MET A 1 37.78 0.46 8.69
CA MET A 1 36.93 -0.68 9.06
C MET A 1 35.88 -0.93 7.98
N PRO A 2 36.26 -1.39 6.78
CA PRO A 2 35.35 -1.49 5.63
C PRO A 2 34.27 -2.59 5.74
N ALA A 3 34.49 -3.63 6.55
CA ALA A 3 33.53 -4.73 6.71
C ALA A 3 32.28 -4.32 7.53
N LEU A 4 32.46 -3.49 8.56
CA LEU A 4 31.40 -2.97 9.41
C LEU A 4 30.45 -2.05 8.63
N ASP A 5 31.00 -1.20 7.75
CA ASP A 5 30.23 -0.33 6.87
C ASP A 5 29.37 -1.13 5.87
N SER A 6 29.84 -2.31 5.43
CA SER A 6 29.07 -3.19 4.54
C SER A 6 27.89 -3.88 5.25
N ALA A 7 28.10 -4.33 6.49
CA ALA A 7 27.08 -5.01 7.27
C ALA A 7 25.96 -4.05 7.69
N VAL A 8 26.31 -2.84 8.14
CA VAL A 8 25.33 -1.80 8.48
C VAL A 8 24.49 -1.42 7.27
N ARG A 9 25.10 -1.36 6.08
CA ARG A 9 24.38 -1.06 4.83
C ARG A 9 23.41 -2.17 4.43
N GLN A 10 23.83 -3.44 4.53
CA GLN A 10 22.96 -4.59 4.26
C GLN A 10 21.77 -4.65 5.23
N VAL A 11 22.00 -4.41 6.53
CA VAL A 11 20.93 -4.35 7.54
C VAL A 11 19.99 -3.18 7.23
N GLY A 12 20.51 -2.02 6.84
CA GLY A 12 19.71 -0.88 6.41
C GLY A 12 18.80 -1.24 5.23
N ASP A 13 19.32 -1.86 4.19
CA ASP A 13 18.55 -2.27 3.02
C ASP A 13 17.48 -3.31 3.39
N LEU A 14 17.81 -4.28 4.25
CA LEU A 14 16.85 -5.27 4.76
C LEU A 14 15.69 -4.60 5.51
N VAL A 15 15.99 -3.63 6.38
CA VAL A 15 14.97 -2.87 7.12
C VAL A 15 14.06 -2.10 6.15
N VAL A 16 14.63 -1.46 5.13
CA VAL A 16 13.84 -0.71 4.13
C VAL A 16 12.91 -1.65 3.34
N VAL A 17 13.37 -2.85 2.98
CA VAL A 17 12.54 -3.87 2.33
C VAL A 17 11.44 -4.38 3.26
N ALA A 18 11.76 -4.66 4.52
CA ALA A 18 10.78 -5.10 5.52
C ALA A 18 9.70 -4.03 5.75
N LEU A 19 10.10 -2.76 5.85
CA LEU A 19 9.17 -1.63 5.97
C LEU A 19 8.29 -1.48 4.73
N LEU A 20 8.86 -1.65 3.52
CA LEU A 20 8.08 -1.64 2.28
C LEU A 20 7.02 -2.74 2.29
N LEU A 21 7.42 -3.96 2.64
CA LEU A 21 6.53 -5.12 2.71
C LEU A 21 5.39 -4.88 3.69
N PHE A 22 5.70 -4.39 4.89
CA PHE A 22 4.70 -4.10 5.91
C PHE A 22 3.71 -2.99 5.48
N GLY A 23 4.21 -1.94 4.83
CA GLY A 23 3.34 -0.91 4.28
C GLY A 23 2.39 -1.46 3.20
N LEU A 24 2.88 -2.35 2.34
CA LEU A 24 2.08 -3.01 1.30
C LEU A 24 1.06 -4.00 1.87
N THR A 25 1.39 -4.71 2.95
CA THR A 25 0.41 -5.62 3.59
C THR A 25 -0.83 -4.86 4.04
N SER A 26 -0.69 -3.65 4.59
CA SER A 26 -1.86 -2.82 4.95
C SER A 26 -2.71 -2.40 3.76
N VAL A 27 -2.11 -2.29 2.57
CA VAL A 27 -2.83 -1.96 1.33
C VAL A 27 -3.55 -3.18 0.76
N VAL A 28 -2.93 -4.36 0.85
CA VAL A 28 -3.38 -5.59 0.18
C VAL A 28 -4.28 -6.45 1.06
N ALA A 29 -4.05 -6.50 2.37
CA ALA A 29 -4.84 -7.29 3.34
C ALA A 29 -6.37 -7.08 3.25
N PRO A 30 -6.89 -5.86 2.98
CA PRO A 30 -8.31 -5.66 2.66
C PRO A 30 -8.91 -6.62 1.62
N LEU A 31 -8.11 -7.07 0.64
CA LEU A 31 -8.56 -7.97 -0.42
C LEU A 31 -8.80 -9.41 0.08
N ASP A 32 -8.34 -9.78 1.27
CA ASP A 32 -8.69 -11.07 1.88
C ASP A 32 -10.20 -11.16 2.11
N VAL A 33 -10.86 -10.02 2.42
CA VAL A 33 -12.32 -9.92 2.54
C VAL A 33 -12.99 -10.15 1.19
N PHE A 34 -12.39 -9.66 0.09
CA PHE A 34 -12.88 -9.92 -1.26
C PHE A 34 -12.81 -11.42 -1.58
N LEU A 35 -11.67 -12.06 -1.32
CA LEU A 35 -11.48 -13.50 -1.58
C LEU A 35 -12.51 -14.33 -0.81
N SER A 36 -12.71 -14.02 0.47
CA SER A 36 -13.75 -14.65 1.29
C SER A 36 -15.15 -14.45 0.71
N SER A 37 -15.47 -13.25 0.21
CA SER A 37 -16.79 -12.96 -0.39
C SER A 37 -17.10 -13.72 -1.69
N VAL A 38 -16.07 -14.21 -2.39
CA VAL A 38 -16.22 -15.03 -3.61
C VAL A 38 -16.02 -16.52 -3.34
N GLY A 39 -15.99 -16.94 -2.07
CA GLY A 39 -15.86 -18.34 -1.65
C GLY A 39 -14.43 -18.89 -1.70
N VAL A 40 -13.42 -18.03 -1.75
CA VAL A 40 -12.01 -18.44 -1.72
C VAL A 40 -11.47 -18.28 -0.30
N GLU A 41 -11.19 -19.41 0.35
CA GLU A 41 -10.47 -19.44 1.62
C GLU A 41 -8.96 -19.32 1.36
N ALA A 42 -8.47 -18.10 1.38
CA ALA A 42 -7.04 -17.84 1.25
C ALA A 42 -6.29 -18.29 2.52
N PRO A 43 -5.08 -18.85 2.40
CA PRO A 43 -4.25 -19.13 3.57
C PRO A 43 -3.91 -17.83 4.30
N TRP A 44 -3.68 -17.90 5.61
CA TRP A 44 -3.43 -16.72 6.47
C TRP A 44 -2.25 -15.84 6.02
N PHE A 45 -1.33 -16.38 5.21
CA PHE A 45 -0.17 -15.68 4.66
C PHE A 45 -0.38 -15.14 3.24
N ALA A 46 -1.56 -15.31 2.63
CA ALA A 46 -1.83 -14.90 1.24
C ALA A 46 -1.62 -13.40 1.01
N GLY A 47 -2.13 -12.55 1.91
CA GLY A 47 -1.90 -11.10 1.86
C GLY A 47 -0.41 -10.73 1.92
N LEU A 48 0.40 -11.46 2.69
CA LEU A 48 1.84 -11.26 2.76
C LEU A 48 2.55 -11.68 1.46
N VAL A 49 2.14 -12.79 0.85
CA VAL A 49 2.66 -13.22 -0.46
C VAL A 49 2.30 -12.22 -1.54
N ALA A 50 1.06 -11.75 -1.59
CA ALA A 50 0.61 -10.75 -2.55
C ALA A 50 1.37 -9.42 -2.36
N ALA A 51 1.56 -8.96 -1.12
CA ALA A 51 2.38 -7.80 -0.81
C ALA A 51 3.84 -7.99 -1.26
N ALA A 52 4.43 -9.19 -1.09
CA ALA A 52 5.77 -9.49 -1.54
C ALA A 52 5.90 -9.47 -3.07
N LEU A 53 4.90 -9.98 -3.80
CA LEU A 53 4.85 -9.91 -5.26
C LEU A 53 4.77 -8.45 -5.75
N VAL A 54 3.94 -7.62 -5.11
CA VAL A 54 3.86 -6.19 -5.42
C VAL A 54 5.18 -5.48 -5.10
N ALA A 55 5.80 -5.78 -3.96
CA ALA A 55 7.10 -5.24 -3.58
C ALA A 55 8.17 -5.59 -4.62
N LEU A 56 8.20 -6.84 -5.08
CA LEU A 56 9.10 -7.31 -6.12
C LEU A 56 8.87 -6.56 -7.44
N ALA A 57 7.61 -6.40 -7.87
CA ALA A 57 7.29 -5.65 -9.08
C ALA A 57 7.74 -4.18 -8.98
N LEU A 58 7.56 -3.53 -7.82
CA LEU A 58 8.03 -2.16 -7.60
C LEU A 58 9.55 -2.04 -7.64
N LEU A 59 10.26 -3.01 -7.04
CA LEU A 59 11.72 -3.08 -7.05
C LEU A 59 12.29 -3.29 -8.46
N LEU A 60 11.60 -4.08 -9.29
CA LEU A 60 11.96 -4.29 -10.69
C LEU A 60 11.73 -3.02 -11.53
N ALA A 61 10.66 -2.27 -11.22
CA ALA A 61 10.31 -1.06 -11.98
C ALA A 61 11.12 0.19 -11.57
N ARG A 62 11.57 0.28 -10.31
CA ARG A 62 12.20 1.48 -9.75
C ARG A 62 13.25 1.13 -8.69
N PRO A 63 14.33 1.91 -8.59
CA PRO A 63 15.27 1.77 -7.47
C PRO A 63 14.57 2.09 -6.15
N LEU A 64 14.84 1.27 -5.13
CA LEU A 64 14.29 1.45 -3.78
C LEU A 64 14.80 2.77 -3.20
N ARG A 65 13.86 3.67 -2.88
CA ARG A 65 14.14 4.95 -2.22
C ARG A 65 13.34 5.00 -0.93
N LEU A 66 13.92 5.51 0.15
CA LEU A 66 13.21 5.77 1.41
C LEU A 66 11.91 6.57 1.21
N ARG A 67 11.92 7.49 0.22
CA ARG A 67 10.72 8.25 -0.17
C ARG A 67 9.58 7.36 -0.70
N LEU A 68 9.89 6.29 -1.42
CA LEU A 68 8.87 5.34 -1.87
C LEU A 68 8.28 4.59 -0.68
N VAL A 69 9.14 4.09 0.21
CA VAL A 69 8.70 3.37 1.42
C VAL A 69 7.81 4.25 2.29
N ALA A 70 8.21 5.49 2.55
CA ALA A 70 7.39 6.44 3.31
C ALA A 70 6.01 6.70 2.65
N ARG A 71 5.95 6.76 1.32
CA ARG A 71 4.68 6.95 0.59
C ARG A 71 3.78 5.73 0.66
N VAL A 72 4.35 4.54 0.50
CA VAL A 72 3.63 3.28 0.64
C VAL A 72 3.07 3.16 2.06
N TRP A 73 3.84 3.55 3.07
CA TRP A 73 3.36 3.63 4.46
C TRP A 73 2.21 4.61 4.64
N GLY A 74 2.34 5.84 4.13
CA GLY A 74 1.25 6.81 4.17
C GLY A 74 0.00 6.28 3.46
N THR A 75 0.16 5.62 2.31
CA THR A 75 -0.94 5.03 1.55
C THR A 75 -1.59 3.91 2.35
N GLY A 76 -0.80 3.00 2.93
CA GLY A 76 -1.29 1.93 3.79
C GLY A 76 -2.06 2.46 4.99
N LEU A 77 -1.58 3.52 5.64
CA LEU A 77 -2.27 4.15 6.77
C LEU A 77 -3.62 4.73 6.35
N VAL A 78 -3.67 5.46 5.24
CA VAL A 78 -4.93 6.02 4.70
C VAL A 78 -5.89 4.90 4.31
N VAL A 79 -5.41 3.86 3.63
CA VAL A 79 -6.23 2.70 3.25
C VAL A 79 -6.80 2.04 4.50
N THR A 80 -5.99 1.71 5.50
CA THR A 80 -6.47 1.10 6.75
C THR A 80 -7.49 1.99 7.46
N ALA A 81 -7.24 3.30 7.53
CA ALA A 81 -8.11 4.25 8.22
C ALA A 81 -9.48 4.41 7.55
N LEU A 82 -9.53 4.38 6.22
CA LEU A 82 -10.78 4.54 5.46
C LEU A 82 -11.52 3.21 5.26
N TRP A 83 -10.77 2.12 5.12
CA TRP A 83 -11.33 0.81 4.80
C TRP A 83 -12.30 0.30 5.87
N ILE A 84 -11.92 0.39 7.14
CA ILE A 84 -12.74 -0.12 8.26
C ILE A 84 -14.10 0.61 8.33
N PRO A 85 -14.16 1.96 8.34
CA PRO A 85 -15.42 2.68 8.27
C PRO A 85 -16.26 2.34 7.04
N LEU A 86 -15.66 2.25 5.84
CA LEU A 86 -16.40 1.93 4.62
C LEU A 86 -17.02 0.53 4.67
N LEU A 87 -16.28 -0.47 5.17
CA LEU A 87 -16.81 -1.83 5.34
C LEU A 87 -18.04 -1.88 6.24
N VAL A 88 -18.01 -1.13 7.35
CA VAL A 88 -19.08 -1.13 8.36
C VAL A 88 -20.27 -0.30 7.87
N LEU A 89 -20.04 0.92 7.39
CA LEU A 89 -21.11 1.85 7.04
C LEU A 89 -21.86 1.47 5.75
N LEU A 90 -21.19 0.79 4.82
CA LEU A 90 -21.79 0.37 3.55
C LEU A 90 -22.21 -1.10 3.55
N GLU A 91 -22.12 -1.79 4.70
CA GLU A 91 -22.49 -3.21 4.86
C GLU A 91 -21.96 -4.10 3.72
N LEU A 92 -20.69 -3.91 3.34
CA LEU A 92 -20.12 -4.54 2.13
C LEU A 92 -19.92 -6.06 2.23
N HIS A 93 -20.29 -6.67 3.36
CA HIS A 93 -20.18 -8.12 3.57
C HIS A 93 -21.06 -8.86 2.56
N GLY A 94 -20.42 -9.66 1.69
CA GLY A 94 -21.10 -10.39 0.62
C GLY A 94 -21.28 -9.61 -0.69
N ASN A 95 -20.79 -8.37 -0.79
CA ASN A 95 -20.80 -7.59 -2.04
C ASN A 95 -19.37 -7.47 -2.62
N PRO A 96 -18.92 -8.42 -3.46
CA PRO A 96 -17.55 -8.44 -3.98
C PRO A 96 -17.21 -7.19 -4.80
N ALA A 97 -18.17 -6.69 -5.60
CA ALA A 97 -17.97 -5.48 -6.39
C ALA A 97 -17.84 -4.24 -5.49
N GLY A 98 -18.67 -4.13 -4.45
CA GLY A 98 -18.61 -3.05 -3.48
C GLY A 98 -17.28 -3.03 -2.72
N ILE A 99 -16.77 -4.19 -2.32
CA ILE A 99 -15.45 -4.36 -1.69
C ILE A 99 -14.33 -3.89 -2.62
N LEU A 100 -14.31 -4.32 -3.88
CA LEU A 100 -13.27 -3.88 -4.83
C LEU A 100 -13.34 -2.38 -5.13
N VAL A 101 -14.54 -1.82 -5.30
CA VAL A 101 -14.72 -0.40 -5.58
C VAL A 101 -14.29 0.44 -4.38
N SER A 102 -14.72 0.11 -3.17
CA SER A 102 -14.30 0.84 -1.97
C SER A 102 -12.80 0.73 -1.74
N TRP A 103 -12.20 -0.41 -2.08
CA TRP A 103 -10.75 -0.63 -1.93
C TRP A 103 -9.99 0.25 -2.91
N ALA A 104 -10.42 0.28 -4.16
CA ALA A 104 -9.85 1.11 -5.21
C ALA A 104 -9.97 2.61 -4.86
N VAL A 105 -11.09 3.04 -4.26
CA VAL A 105 -11.28 4.40 -3.77
C VAL A 105 -10.31 4.72 -2.64
N CYS A 106 -10.20 3.86 -1.62
CA CYS A 106 -9.27 4.05 -0.51
C CYS A 106 -7.82 4.14 -0.99
N LEU A 107 -7.44 3.26 -1.92
CA LEU A 107 -6.12 3.25 -2.55
C LEU A 107 -5.88 4.55 -3.33
N GLY A 108 -6.85 4.97 -4.15
CA GLY A 108 -6.77 6.21 -4.91
C GLY A 108 -6.58 7.44 -4.03
N VAL A 109 -7.35 7.53 -2.93
CA VAL A 109 -7.21 8.61 -1.93
C VAL A 109 -5.85 8.56 -1.26
N GLY A 110 -5.39 7.38 -0.82
CA GLY A 110 -4.09 7.21 -0.20
C GLY A 110 -2.93 7.62 -1.12
N VAL A 111 -2.99 7.24 -2.40
CA VAL A 111 -2.01 7.66 -3.40
C VAL A 111 -2.09 9.17 -3.65
N ALA A 112 -3.29 9.73 -3.80
CA ALA A 112 -3.46 11.16 -4.05
C ALA A 112 -2.88 12.03 -2.92
N LEU A 113 -3.12 11.64 -1.67
CA LEU A 113 -2.62 12.36 -0.49
C LEU A 113 -1.11 12.21 -0.29
N THR A 114 -0.52 11.09 -0.74
CA THR A 114 0.90 10.80 -0.50
C THR A 114 1.80 11.05 -1.71
N TYR A 115 1.25 11.48 -2.84
CA TYR A 115 2.00 11.69 -4.09
C TYR A 115 2.16 13.20 -4.42
N PRO A 116 3.35 13.79 -4.14
CA PRO A 116 3.59 15.23 -4.30
C PRO A 116 3.35 15.81 -5.70
N PRO A 117 3.60 15.11 -6.82
CA PRO A 117 3.31 15.64 -8.15
C PRO A 117 1.83 15.96 -8.37
N LEU A 118 0.91 15.19 -7.76
CA LEU A 118 -0.52 15.50 -7.83
C LEU A 118 -0.82 16.81 -7.10
N TRP A 119 -0.21 17.02 -5.93
CA TRP A 119 -0.34 18.26 -5.17
C TRP A 119 0.17 19.47 -5.95
N ARG A 120 1.34 19.34 -6.58
CA ARG A 120 1.93 20.41 -7.39
C ARG A 120 1.09 20.71 -8.63
N ALA A 121 0.51 19.69 -9.26
CA ALA A 121 -0.38 19.88 -10.41
C ALA A 121 -1.70 20.56 -10.01
N ALA A 122 -2.26 20.21 -8.85
CA ALA A 122 -3.45 20.85 -8.30
C ALA A 122 -3.16 22.33 -7.91
N GLU A 123 -2.04 22.57 -7.23
CA GLU A 123 -1.60 23.91 -6.84
C GLU A 123 -1.32 24.80 -8.07
N ALA A 124 -0.75 24.24 -9.14
CA ALA A 124 -0.53 24.98 -10.38
C ALA A 124 -1.84 25.41 -11.06
N ARG A 125 -2.91 24.60 -10.98
CA ARG A 125 -4.24 24.96 -11.51
C ARG A 125 -4.93 26.04 -10.67
N LEU A 126 -4.80 25.97 -9.35
CA LEU A 126 -5.39 26.94 -8.43
C LEU A 126 -4.73 28.32 -8.47
N ARG A 127 -3.47 28.42 -8.93
CA ARG A 127 -2.77 29.71 -9.12
C ARG A 127 -3.10 30.40 -10.44
N THR A 128 -3.75 29.70 -11.37
CA THR A 128 -4.16 30.24 -12.67
C THR A 128 -5.61 30.71 -12.73
N GLU A 129 -6.39 30.44 -11.68
CA GLU A 129 -7.73 30.99 -11.41
C GLU A 129 -7.61 32.21 -10.48
#